data_AF-A0A1G7M5W6-F1
#
_entry.id   AF-A0A1G7M5W6-F1
#
_cell.length_a   1.000
_cell.length_b   1.000
_cell.length_c   1.000
_cell.angle_alpha   90.00
_cell.angle_beta   90.00
_cell.angle_gamma   90.00
#
_symmetry.space_group_name_H-M   'P 1'
#
loop_
_entity.id
_entity.type
_entity.pdbx_description
1 polymer ?
#
loop_
_entity_poly.entity_id
_entity_poly.type
_entity_poly.pdbx_seq_one_letter_code
_entity_poly.pdbx_strand_id
1 'polypeptide(L)'
;MNNTLSFKEKSDQSLLSARYLIKKKIYCSSVHCSFYSCLQTMFHCLFTKKKIAKNEFIAKGKHNGISSHMQAFKLIGNEIANNDFKDYKWYQKQYPELKHLREKADYSDEFIIQEEVHDALNKANSIIYLVNKI
;
A
#
# COMPACT_ATOMS: atom_id res chain seq x y z
N MET A 1 18.59 -2.06 22.57
CA MET A 1 18.31 -2.10 21.11
C MET A 1 16.92 -1.56 20.89
N ASN A 2 16.72 -0.58 20.02
CA ASN A 2 15.37 -0.12 19.69
C ASN A 2 14.70 -1.21 18.84
N ASN A 3 13.82 -2.02 19.46
CA ASN A 3 13.06 -3.09 18.81
C ASN A 3 11.93 -2.56 17.91
N THR A 4 12.22 -1.58 17.06
CA THR A 4 11.20 -0.97 16.18
C THR A 4 11.47 -1.36 14.74
N LEU A 5 10.59 -2.19 14.16
CA LEU A 5 10.66 -2.53 12.75
C LEU A 5 10.43 -1.29 11.87
N SER A 6 11.29 -1.10 10.87
CA SER A 6 11.14 -0.09 9.83
C SER A 6 9.91 -0.36 8.95
N PHE A 7 9.44 0.66 8.24
CA PHE A 7 8.34 0.48 7.27
C PHE A 7 8.73 -0.45 6.12
N LYS A 8 10.01 -0.49 5.73
CA LYS A 8 10.49 -1.43 4.72
C LYS A 8 10.36 -2.87 5.20
N GLU A 9 10.86 -3.18 6.40
CA GLU A 9 10.77 -4.53 6.96
C GLU A 9 9.31 -4.97 7.17
N LYS A 10 8.45 -4.06 7.62
CA LYS A 10 7.00 -4.32 7.74
C LYS A 10 6.39 -4.65 6.37
N SER A 11 6.77 -3.90 5.33
CA SER A 11 6.30 -4.16 3.97
C SER A 11 6.72 -5.56 3.51
N ASP A 12 8.00 -5.91 3.70
CA ASP A 12 8.57 -7.20 3.31
C ASP A 12 7.84 -8.35 4.04
N GLN A 13 7.57 -8.19 5.35
CA GLN A 13 6.78 -9.15 6.14
C GLN A 13 5.34 -9.25 5.65
N SER A 14 4.66 -8.12 5.38
CA SER A 14 3.28 -8.13 4.87
C SER A 14 3.19 -8.84 3.52
N LEU A 15 4.15 -8.61 2.63
CA LEU A 15 4.18 -9.25 1.31
C LEU A 15 4.47 -10.76 1.42
N LEU A 16 5.35 -11.16 2.34
CA LEU A 16 5.58 -12.57 2.67
C LEU A 16 4.31 -13.23 3.20
N SER A 17 3.63 -12.60 4.16
CA SER A 17 2.38 -13.07 4.74
C SER A 17 1.30 -13.21 3.67
N ALA A 18 1.15 -12.23 2.77
CA ALA A 18 0.21 -12.33 1.65
C ALA A 18 0.43 -13.63 0.87
N ARG A 19 1.66 -13.87 0.37
CA ARG A 19 1.99 -15.09 -0.38
C ARG A 19 1.74 -16.38 0.41
N TYR A 20 2.06 -16.39 1.70
CA TYR A 20 1.82 -17.54 2.57
C TYR A 20 0.32 -17.84 2.72
N LEU A 21 -0.47 -16.81 3.01
CA LEU A 21 -1.92 -16.93 3.24
C LEU A 21 -2.66 -17.36 1.98
N ILE A 22 -2.23 -16.91 0.79
CA ILE A 22 -2.75 -17.39 -0.50
C ILE A 22 -2.58 -18.90 -0.63
N LYS A 23 -1.37 -19.41 -0.34
CA LYS A 23 -1.09 -20.87 -0.38
C LYS A 23 -1.95 -21.65 0.61
N LYS A 24 -2.34 -21.03 1.73
CA LYS A 24 -3.22 -21.61 2.75
C LYS A 24 -4.71 -21.37 2.49
N LYS A 25 -5.07 -20.74 1.37
CA LYS A 25 -6.44 -20.37 1.01
C LYS A 25 -7.13 -19.44 2.04
N ILE A 26 -6.34 -18.64 2.75
CA ILE A 26 -6.84 -17.60 3.67
C ILE A 26 -6.88 -16.29 2.91
N TYR A 27 -7.97 -16.08 2.17
CA TYR A 27 -8.06 -15.06 1.11
C TYR A 27 -8.24 -13.64 1.63
N CYS A 28 -9.19 -13.36 2.51
CA CYS A 28 -9.41 -11.99 2.99
C CYS A 28 -8.15 -11.39 3.63
N SER A 29 -7.51 -12.14 4.52
CA SER A 29 -6.26 -11.72 5.17
C SER A 29 -5.10 -11.56 4.19
N SER A 30 -5.05 -12.32 3.09
CA SER A 30 -3.99 -12.16 2.10
C SER A 30 -4.15 -10.89 1.26
N VAL A 31 -5.38 -10.49 0.95
CA VAL A 31 -5.69 -9.20 0.32
C VAL A 31 -5.31 -8.05 1.24
N HIS A 32 -5.67 -8.13 2.53
CA HIS A 32 -5.25 -7.17 3.55
C HIS A 32 -3.72 -7.01 3.58
N CYS A 33 -2.98 -8.11 3.68
CA CYS A 33 -1.52 -8.10 3.69
C CYS A 33 -0.93 -7.52 2.39
N SER A 34 -1.54 -7.80 1.24
CA SER A 34 -1.12 -7.23 -0.06
C SER A 34 -1.26 -5.71 -0.06
N PHE A 35 -2.40 -5.18 0.38
CA PHE A 35 -2.61 -3.73 0.51
C PHE A 35 -1.62 -3.08 1.49
N TYR A 36 -1.41 -3.68 2.67
CA TYR A 36 -0.53 -3.10 3.68
C TYR A 36 0.95 -3.11 3.27
N SER A 37 1.40 -4.09 2.48
CA SER A 37 2.75 -4.07 1.92
C SER A 37 2.97 -2.84 1.03
N CYS A 38 1.99 -2.48 0.20
CA CYS A 38 2.00 -1.26 -0.60
C CYS A 38 2.02 0.00 0.28
N LEU A 39 1.10 0.11 1.24
CA LEU A 39 1.02 1.27 2.13
C LEU A 39 2.31 1.49 2.95
N GLN A 40 2.90 0.42 3.46
CA GLN A 40 4.15 0.48 4.22
C GLN A 40 5.33 0.85 3.32
N THR A 41 5.37 0.38 2.07
CA THR A 41 6.37 0.82 1.07
C THR A 41 6.24 2.32 0.80
N MET A 42 5.02 2.84 0.66
CA MET A 42 4.79 4.29 0.52
C MET A 42 5.29 5.06 1.74
N PHE A 43 5.00 4.59 2.96
CA PHE A 43 5.53 5.23 4.18
C PHE A 43 7.05 5.17 4.26
N HIS A 44 7.68 4.07 3.85
CA HIS A 44 9.13 4.00 3.77
C HIS A 44 9.68 5.05 2.80
N CYS A 45 9.10 5.17 1.60
CA CYS A 45 9.51 6.20 0.64
C CYS A 45 9.35 7.60 1.23
N LEU A 46 8.17 7.95 1.76
CA LEU A 46 7.88 9.28 2.29
C LEU A 46 8.76 9.64 3.49
N PHE A 47 8.90 8.76 4.47
CA PHE A 47 9.56 9.10 5.73
C PHE A 47 11.07 8.83 5.72
N THR A 48 11.55 7.89 4.92
CA THR A 48 12.97 7.55 4.86
C THR A 48 13.66 8.20 3.65
N LYS A 49 13.10 8.04 2.44
CA LYS A 49 13.73 8.57 1.22
C LYS A 49 13.46 10.08 1.05
N LYS A 50 12.21 10.50 1.18
CA LYS A 50 11.78 11.91 1.06
C LYS A 50 11.90 12.72 2.35
N LYS A 51 12.26 12.05 3.46
CA LYS A 51 12.51 12.66 4.78
C LYS A 51 11.36 13.53 5.30
N ILE A 52 10.12 13.20 4.94
CA ILE A 52 8.93 13.86 5.49
C ILE A 52 8.84 13.53 6.98
N ALA A 53 8.69 14.55 7.82
CA ALA A 53 8.52 14.35 9.25
C ALA A 53 7.19 13.64 9.53
N LYS A 54 7.25 12.46 10.14
CA LYS A 54 6.07 11.62 10.44
C LYS A 54 5.04 12.35 11.30
N ASN A 55 5.47 13.13 12.28
CA ASN A 55 4.58 13.87 13.16
C ASN A 55 3.80 14.95 12.40
N GLU A 56 4.45 15.66 11.47
CA GLU A 56 3.81 16.66 10.62
C GLU A 56 2.82 16.02 9.65
N PHE A 57 3.19 14.88 9.06
CA PHE A 57 2.29 14.09 8.22
C PHE A 57 1.00 13.72 8.98
N ILE A 58 1.13 13.16 10.18
CA ILE A 58 -0.01 12.78 11.02
C ILE A 58 -0.85 14.00 11.40
N ALA A 59 -0.22 15.09 11.85
CA ALA A 59 -0.91 16.31 12.26
C ALA A 59 -1.70 16.91 11.09
N LYS A 60 -1.09 16.99 9.89
CA LYS A 60 -1.75 17.48 8.68
C LYS A 60 -2.93 16.60 8.26
N GLY A 61 -2.79 15.27 8.39
CA GLY A 61 -3.89 14.33 8.12
C GLY A 61 -5.09 14.58 9.03
N LYS A 62 -4.83 14.72 10.34
CA LYS A 62 -5.86 15.03 11.34
C LYS A 62 -6.53 16.37 11.09
N HIS A 63 -5.74 17.42 10.84
CA HIS A 63 -6.25 18.76 10.55
C HIS A 63 -7.17 18.78 9.33
N ASN A 64 -6.81 18.04 8.27
CA ASN A 64 -7.57 18.04 7.02
C ASN A 64 -8.69 16.99 6.97
N GLY A 65 -8.86 16.17 8.00
CA GLY A 65 -9.81 15.04 7.98
C GLY A 65 -9.48 13.98 6.92
N ILE A 66 -8.20 13.80 6.57
CA ILE A 66 -7.76 12.86 5.53
C ILE A 66 -7.03 11.68 6.18
N SER A 67 -7.41 10.46 5.81
CA SER A 67 -6.74 9.25 6.29
C SER A 67 -5.27 9.19 5.84
N SER A 68 -4.44 8.50 6.63
CA SER A 68 -3.02 8.36 6.34
C SER A 68 -2.75 7.66 5.00
N HIS A 69 -3.56 6.67 4.61
CA HIS A 69 -3.43 6.00 3.32
C HIS A 69 -3.78 6.92 2.15
N MET A 70 -4.82 7.75 2.25
CA MET A 70 -5.18 8.72 1.21
C MET A 70 -4.13 9.82 1.08
N GLN A 71 -3.57 10.26 2.21
CA GLN A 71 -2.50 11.26 2.21
C GLN A 71 -1.22 10.70 1.58
N ALA A 72 -0.85 9.45 1.90
CA ALA A 72 0.28 8.77 1.27
C ALA A 72 0.07 8.57 -0.24
N PHE A 73 -1.13 8.12 -0.65
CA PHE A 73 -1.51 7.97 -2.05
C PHE A 73 -1.32 9.27 -2.85
N LYS A 74 -1.80 10.41 -2.32
CA LYS A 74 -1.65 11.71 -2.98
C LYS A 74 -0.18 12.13 -3.11
N LEU A 75 0.59 12.03 -2.03
CA LEU A 75 2.00 12.46 -2.05
C LEU A 75 2.85 11.59 -2.99
N ILE A 76 2.69 10.27 -2.93
CA ILE A 76 3.37 9.36 -3.85
C ILE A 76 2.91 9.58 -5.29
N GLY A 77 1.63 9.83 -5.53
CA GLY A 77 1.11 10.19 -6.84
C GLY A 77 1.83 11.41 -7.43
N ASN A 78 2.05 12.46 -6.62
CA ASN A 78 2.78 13.65 -7.06
C ASN A 78 4.24 13.32 -7.41
N GLU A 79 4.92 12.49 -6.60
CA GLU A 79 6.29 12.05 -6.91
C GLU A 79 6.36 11.25 -8.21
N ILE A 80 5.37 10.39 -8.50
CA ILE A 80 5.31 9.65 -9.76
C ILE A 80 5.03 10.60 -10.93
N ALA A 81 4.10 11.54 -10.77
CA ALA A 81 3.74 12.50 -11.83
C ALA A 81 4.92 13.39 -12.26
N ASN A 82 5.81 13.73 -11.31
CA ASN A 82 7.01 14.49 -11.60
C ASN A 82 8.04 13.70 -12.44
N ASN A 83 7.97 12.36 -12.45
CA ASN A 83 8.89 11.49 -13.17
C ASN A 83 8.29 10.99 -14.49
N ASP A 84 7.09 10.42 -14.47
CA ASP A 84 6.41 9.87 -15.64
C ASP A 84 4.87 9.95 -15.49
N PHE A 85 4.24 10.71 -16.38
CA PHE A 85 2.80 10.92 -16.38
C PHE A 85 1.99 9.65 -16.73
N LYS A 86 2.55 8.74 -17.52
CA LYS A 86 1.91 7.45 -17.84
C LYS A 86 1.87 6.56 -16.61
N ASP A 87 2.99 6.48 -15.88
CA ASP A 87 3.05 5.73 -14.62
C ASP A 87 2.13 6.36 -13.57
N TYR A 88 2.00 7.68 -13.54
CA TYR A 88 1.04 8.37 -12.69
C TYR A 88 -0.40 7.96 -12.99
N LYS A 89 -0.81 7.99 -14.27
CA LYS A 89 -2.15 7.56 -14.67
C LYS A 89 -2.42 6.11 -14.31
N TRP A 90 -1.44 5.23 -14.53
CA TRP A 90 -1.54 3.83 -14.14
C TRP A 90 -1.71 3.69 -12.62
N TYR A 91 -0.91 4.40 -11.83
CA TYR A 91 -0.98 4.38 -10.37
C TYR A 91 -2.32 4.90 -9.83
N GLN A 92 -2.84 5.99 -10.41
CA GLN A 92 -4.16 6.55 -10.08
C GLN A 92 -5.30 5.57 -10.32
N LYS A 93 -5.13 4.59 -11.21
CA LYS A 93 -6.09 3.51 -11.42
C LYS A 93 -5.85 2.33 -10.47
N GLN A 94 -4.61 1.84 -10.38
CA GLN A 94 -4.31 0.58 -9.70
C GLN A 94 -4.41 0.67 -8.17
N TYR A 95 -4.03 1.80 -7.57
CA TYR A 95 -4.10 1.92 -6.12
C TYR A 95 -5.56 1.95 -5.60
N PRO A 96 -6.50 2.72 -6.19
CA PRO A 96 -7.90 2.66 -5.81
C PRO A 96 -8.54 1.28 -6.02
N GLU A 97 -8.21 0.56 -7.10
CA GLU A 97 -8.67 -0.83 -7.31
C GLU A 97 -8.17 -1.76 -6.19
N LEU A 98 -6.89 -1.68 -5.83
CA LEU A 98 -6.33 -2.47 -4.71
C LEU A 98 -6.98 -2.09 -3.37
N LYS A 99 -7.24 -0.80 -3.15
CA LYS A 99 -7.98 -0.33 -1.96
C LYS A 99 -9.37 -0.95 -1.94
N HIS A 100 -10.09 -0.94 -3.05
CA HIS A 100 -11.44 -1.50 -3.15
C HIS A 100 -11.47 -2.99 -2.79
N LEU A 101 -10.54 -3.79 -3.34
CA LEU A 101 -10.38 -5.21 -2.98
C LEU A 101 -10.15 -5.40 -1.48
N ARG A 102 -9.33 -4.54 -0.85
CA ARG A 102 -9.11 -4.56 0.60
C ARG A 102 -10.38 -4.22 1.39
N GLU A 103 -11.18 -3.25 0.95
CA GLU A 103 -12.42 -2.92 1.69
C GLU A 103 -13.45 -4.03 1.56
N LYS A 104 -13.55 -4.66 0.37
CA LYS A 104 -14.35 -5.87 0.18
C LYS A 104 -13.88 -6.98 1.12
N ALA A 105 -12.58 -7.27 1.17
CA ALA A 105 -12.02 -8.32 2.02
C ALA A 105 -12.15 -8.05 3.53
N ASP A 106 -12.03 -6.80 3.96
CA ASP A 106 -12.02 -6.44 5.39
C ASP A 106 -13.42 -6.20 5.95
N TYR A 107 -14.35 -5.66 5.15
CA TYR A 107 -15.60 -5.06 5.65
C TYR A 107 -16.88 -5.53 4.94
N SER A 108 -16.78 -6.21 3.81
CA SER A 108 -17.96 -6.77 3.14
C SER A 108 -18.22 -8.20 3.59
N ASP A 109 -19.48 -8.63 3.51
CA ASP A 109 -19.88 -10.03 3.66
C ASP A 109 -19.69 -10.84 2.36
N GLU A 110 -19.24 -10.19 1.28
CA GLU A 110 -18.98 -10.82 -0.01
C GLU A 110 -17.77 -11.76 0.04
N PHE A 111 -17.88 -12.87 -0.71
CA PHE A 111 -16.77 -13.79 -0.89
C PHE A 111 -15.66 -13.18 -1.75
N ILE A 112 -14.41 -13.36 -1.30
CA ILE A 112 -13.20 -13.03 -2.07
C ILE A 112 -12.76 -14.28 -2.84
N ILE A 113 -12.80 -14.21 -4.17
CA ILE A 113 -12.40 -15.34 -5.04
C ILE A 113 -10.88 -15.36 -5.27
N GLN A 114 -10.38 -16.49 -5.75
CA GLN A 114 -8.95 -16.69 -5.97
C GLN A 114 -8.36 -15.67 -6.95
N GLU A 115 -9.11 -15.29 -7.98
CA GLU A 115 -8.71 -14.32 -9.00
C GLU A 115 -8.45 -12.93 -8.37
N GLU A 116 -9.35 -12.47 -7.50
CA GLU A 116 -9.23 -11.20 -6.77
C GLU A 116 -8.02 -11.17 -5.85
N VAL A 117 -7.70 -12.31 -5.24
CA VAL A 117 -6.52 -12.47 -4.38
C VAL A 117 -5.23 -12.31 -5.18
N HIS A 118 -5.15 -12.94 -6.36
CA HIS A 118 -3.97 -12.83 -7.23
C HIS A 118 -3.87 -11.44 -7.85
N ASP A 119 -5.00 -10.83 -8.22
CA ASP A 119 -5.05 -9.44 -8.69
C ASP A 119 -4.55 -8.47 -7.60
N ALA A 120 -5.00 -8.62 -6.35
CA ALA A 120 -4.52 -7.81 -5.23
C ALA A 120 -3.00 -7.94 -5.03
N LEU A 121 -2.47 -9.17 -5.03
CA LEU A 121 -1.03 -9.40 -4.89
C LEU A 121 -0.24 -8.80 -6.07
N ASN A 122 -0.73 -8.96 -7.30
CA ASN A 122 -0.08 -8.43 -8.50
C ASN A 122 -0.06 -6.91 -8.49
N LYS A 123 -1.20 -6.26 -8.20
CA LYS A 123 -1.26 -4.79 -8.04
C LYS A 123 -0.30 -4.31 -6.95
N ALA A 124 -0.27 -4.98 -5.80
CA ALA A 124 0.64 -4.63 -4.71
C ALA A 124 2.10 -4.69 -5.18
N ASN A 125 2.54 -5.79 -5.82
CA ASN A 125 3.90 -5.93 -6.34
C ASN A 125 4.25 -4.83 -7.37
N SER A 126 3.35 -4.56 -8.33
CA SER A 126 3.59 -3.54 -9.36
C SER A 126 3.67 -2.13 -8.77
N ILE A 127 2.81 -1.80 -7.80
CA ILE A 127 2.87 -0.51 -7.11
C ILE A 127 4.15 -0.40 -6.27
N ILE A 128 4.52 -1.44 -5.53
CA ILE A 128 5.78 -1.48 -4.76
C ILE A 128 6.98 -1.25 -5.68
N TYR A 129 7.02 -1.94 -6.81
CA TYR A 129 8.08 -1.78 -7.81
C TYR A 129 8.16 -0.33 -8.30
N LEU A 130 7.02 0.28 -8.65
CA LEU A 130 6.96 1.67 -9.09
C LEU A 130 7.43 2.64 -7.99
N VAL A 131 6.94 2.50 -6.76
CA VAL A 131 7.32 3.36 -5.63
C VAL A 131 8.80 3.23 -5.27
N ASN A 132 9.39 2.04 -5.46
CA ASN A 132 10.81 1.83 -5.18
C ASN A 132 11.75 2.53 -6.18
N LYS A 133 11.28 2.92 -7.35
CA LYS A 133 12.03 3.73 -8.33
C LYS A 133 12.13 5.22 -7.96
N ILE A 134 11.27 5.67 -7.05
CA ILE A 134 11.29 7.03 -6.48
C ILE A 134 12.44 7.16 -5.48
#